data_AF-A0A9D0LPW8-F1
#
_entry.id   AF-A0A9D0LPW8-F1
#
_cell.length_a   1.000
_cell.length_b   1.000
_cell.length_c   1.000
_cell.angle_alpha   90.00
_cell.angle_beta   90.00
_cell.angle_gamma   90.00
#
_symmetry.space_group_name_H-M   'P 1'
#
loop_
_entity.id
_entity.type
_entity.pdbx_description
1 polymer ?
#
loop_
_entity_poly.entity_id
_entity_poly.type
_entity_poly.pdbx_seq_one_letter_code
_entity_poly.pdbx_strand_id
1 'polypeptide(L)' 'MSCGSAPVQEMSEARQAIDAARIAGAERHAAEQYHKAQELLKTAEQLLNERHFGKARRRAAAARDEAVRAREAAQRAEAQ' A
#
# COMPACT_ATOMS: atom_id res chain seq x y z
N MET A 1 -8.93 -17.13 16.21
CA MET A 1 -10.24 -16.48 16.00
C MET A 1 -10.00 -15.01 15.70
N SER A 2 -10.02 -14.57 14.43
CA SER A 2 -9.99 -13.14 14.11
C SER A 2 -11.43 -12.66 13.95
N CYS A 3 -12.02 -12.27 15.08
CA CYS A 3 -13.39 -11.81 15.17
C CYS A 3 -13.46 -10.36 14.63
N GLY A 4 -13.80 -10.21 13.35
CA GLY A 4 -14.51 -9.05 12.80
C GLY A 4 -14.03 -7.63 13.13
N SER A 5 -12.77 -7.43 13.53
CA SER A 5 -12.24 -6.13 13.89
C SER A 5 -11.67 -5.40 12.69
N ALA A 6 -11.54 -4.08 12.82
CA ALA A 6 -10.91 -3.22 11.82
C ALA A 6 -9.52 -3.78 11.39
N PRO A 7 -9.18 -3.78 10.09
CA PRO A 7 -7.91 -4.31 9.56
C PRO A 7 -6.70 -3.41 9.86
N VAL A 8 -6.47 -3.09 11.14
CA VAL A 8 -5.44 -2.14 11.57
C VAL A 8 -4.04 -2.60 11.15
N GLN A 9 -3.79 -3.91 11.21
CA GLN A 9 -2.49 -4.51 10.82
C GLN A 9 -2.24 -4.31 9.32
N GLU A 10 -3.17 -4.71 8.46
CA GLU A 10 -3.02 -4.61 7.01
C GLU A 10 -2.91 -3.15 6.55
N MET A 11 -3.66 -2.24 7.18
CA MET A 11 -3.53 -0.81 6.92
C MET A 11 -2.14 -0.27 7.30
N SER A 12 -1.55 -0.79 8.37
CA SER A 12 -0.22 -0.36 8.85
C SER A 12 0.89 -0.92 7.97
N GLU A 13 0.79 -2.19 7.56
CA GLU A 13 1.69 -2.79 6.57
C GLU A 13 1.68 -2.01 5.25
N ALA A 14 0.49 -1.64 4.77
CA ALA A 14 0.36 -0.87 3.54
C ALA A 14 1.04 0.50 3.63
N ARG A 15 0.84 1.23 4.74
CA ARG A 15 1.53 2.52 5.00
C ARG A 15 3.05 2.36 5.01
N GLN A 16 3.54 1.38 5.78
CA GLN A 16 4.98 1.11 5.88
C GLN A 16 5.59 0.73 4.52
N ALA A 17 4.87 -0.03 3.70
CA ALA A 17 5.32 -0.39 2.36
C ALA A 17 5.39 0.83 1.43
N ILE A 18 4.39 1.71 1.46
CA ILE A 18 4.39 2.97 0.66
C ILE A 18 5.54 3.87 1.10
N ASP A 19 5.77 4.03 2.40
CA ASP A 19 6.91 4.80 2.90
C ASP A 19 8.25 4.20 2.45
N ALA A 20 8.40 2.88 2.50
CA ALA A 20 9.60 2.20 2.01
C ALA A 20 9.80 2.40 0.49
N ALA A 21 8.72 2.37 -0.30
CA ALA A 21 8.77 2.66 -1.73
C ALA A 21 9.21 4.10 -1.99
N ARG A 22 8.67 5.07 -1.25
CA ARG A 22 9.08 6.48 -1.32
C ARG A 22 10.55 6.67 -1.02
N ILE A 23 11.05 6.06 0.07
CA ILE A 23 12.46 6.12 0.48
C ILE A 23 13.38 5.56 -0.62
N ALA A 24 12.96 4.51 -1.31
CA ALA A 24 13.68 3.92 -2.44
C ALA A 24 13.57 4.71 -3.75
N GLY A 25 12.95 5.91 -3.74
CA GLY A 25 12.83 6.73 -4.94
C GLY A 25 11.72 6.31 -5.91
N ALA A 26 10.74 5.52 -5.46
CA ALA A 26 9.64 5.04 -6.33
C ALA A 26 8.82 6.18 -6.96
N GLU A 27 8.76 7.35 -6.33
CA GLU A 27 8.14 8.56 -6.90
C GLU A 27 8.75 8.97 -8.25
N ARG A 28 10.02 8.63 -8.50
CA ARG A 28 10.73 8.96 -9.74
C ARG A 28 10.86 7.76 -10.68
N HIS A 29 11.17 6.60 -10.13
CA HIS A 29 11.54 5.41 -10.90
C HIS A 29 10.40 4.41 -11.10
N ALA A 30 9.32 4.50 -10.33
CA ALA A 30 8.18 3.58 -10.34
C ALA A 30 6.88 4.31 -10.00
N ALA A 31 6.69 5.51 -10.58
CA ALA A 31 5.62 6.44 -10.22
C ALA A 31 4.23 5.84 -10.41
N GLU A 32 4.02 5.03 -11.45
CA GLU A 32 2.73 4.38 -11.72
C GLU A 32 2.32 3.45 -10.57
N GLN A 33 3.23 2.54 -10.17
CA GLN A 33 2.97 1.60 -9.07
C GLN A 33 2.84 2.35 -7.74
N TYR A 34 3.69 3.35 -7.52
CA TYR A 34 3.63 4.15 -6.30
C TYR A 34 2.29 4.90 -6.15
N HIS A 35 1.82 5.58 -7.20
CA HIS A 35 0.53 6.27 -7.18
C HIS A 35 -0.64 5.29 -6.99
N LYS A 36 -0.60 4.14 -7.67
CA LYS A 36 -1.64 3.13 -7.52
C LYS A 36 -1.68 2.55 -6.10
N ALA A 37 -0.53 2.37 -5.45
CA ALA A 37 -0.47 1.99 -4.04
C ALA A 37 -1.14 3.02 -3.12
N GLN A 38 -0.87 4.31 -3.34
CA GLN A 38 -1.48 5.42 -2.59
C GLN A 38 -3.00 5.48 -2.78
N GLU A 39 -3.48 5.34 -4.02
CA GLU A 39 -4.92 5.32 -4.32
C GLU A 39 -5.64 4.15 -3.65
N LEU A 40 -5.03 2.97 -3.67
CA LEU A 40 -5.56 1.78 -3.01
C LEU A 40 -5.62 1.95 -1.49
N LEU A 41 -4.58 2.53 -0.87
CA LEU A 41 -4.59 2.83 0.56
C LEU A 41 -5.68 3.84 0.91
N LYS A 42 -5.80 4.94 0.16
CA LYS A 42 -6.86 5.94 0.34
C LYS A 42 -8.25 5.31 0.24
N THR A 43 -8.46 4.43 -0.73
CA THR A 43 -9.71 3.67 -0.87
C THR A 43 -9.93 2.75 0.34
N ALA A 44 -8.88 2.12 0.85
CA ALA A 44 -8.96 1.27 2.04
C ALA A 44 -9.37 2.07 3.28
N GLU A 45 -8.85 3.28 3.46
CA GLU A 45 -9.20 4.20 4.55
C GLU A 45 -10.67 4.64 4.47
N GLN A 46 -11.17 4.96 3.27
CA GLN A 46 -12.58 5.28 3.06
C GLN A 46 -13.48 4.09 3.46
N LEU A 47 -13.15 2.89 2.98
CA LEU A 47 -13.90 1.68 3.31
C LEU A 47 -13.82 1.33 4.81
N LEU A 48 -12.70 1.64 5.47
CA LEU A 48 -12.52 1.47 6.90
C LEU A 48 -13.51 2.37 7.66
N ASN A 49 -13.61 3.64 7.27
CA ASN A 49 -14.52 4.62 7.85
C ASN A 49 -16.00 4.22 7.64
N GLU A 50 -16.31 3.62 6.48
CA GLU A 50 -17.64 3.07 6.16
C GLU A 50 -17.93 1.72 6.85
N ARG A 51 -17.03 1.23 7.71
CA ARG A 51 -17.11 -0.09 8.37
C ARG A 51 -17.14 -1.28 7.41
N HIS A 52 -16.72 -1.09 6.17
CA HIS A 52 -16.54 -2.14 5.17
C HIS A 52 -15.19 -2.87 5.34
N PHE A 53 -14.96 -3.44 6.53
CA PHE A 53 -13.67 -4.00 6.94
C PHE A 53 -13.10 -5.05 5.97
N GLY A 54 -13.94 -5.93 5.42
CA GLY A 54 -13.50 -6.93 4.44
C GLY A 54 -13.08 -6.34 3.09
N LYS A 55 -13.65 -5.20 2.68
CA LYS A 55 -13.21 -4.49 1.47
C LYS A 55 -11.95 -3.67 1.78
N ALA A 56 -11.92 -2.98 2.92
CA ALA A 56 -10.75 -2.23 3.40
C ALA A 56 -9.51 -3.12 3.46
N ARG A 57 -9.61 -4.31 4.07
CA ARG A 57 -8.50 -5.28 4.15
C ARG A 57 -7.96 -5.66 2.77
N ARG A 58 -8.84 -5.93 1.81
CA ARG A 58 -8.44 -6.30 0.44
C ARG A 58 -7.74 -5.14 -0.28
N ARG A 59 -8.23 -3.91 -0.09
CA ARG A 59 -7.60 -2.72 -0.66
C ARG A 59 -6.25 -2.41 -0.02
N ALA A 60 -6.12 -2.59 1.29
CA ALA A 60 -4.86 -2.44 2.02
C ALA A 60 -3.81 -3.46 1.57
N ALA A 61 -4.19 -4.74 1.43
CA ALA A 61 -3.29 -5.76 0.91
C ALA A 61 -2.83 -5.44 -0.53
N ALA A 62 -3.74 -5.01 -1.40
CA ALA A 62 -3.38 -4.59 -2.76
C ALA A 62 -2.45 -3.35 -2.76
N ALA A 63 -2.68 -2.38 -1.87
CA ALA A 63 -1.81 -1.22 -1.71
C ALA A 63 -0.39 -1.63 -1.29
N ARG A 64 -0.29 -2.55 -0.33
CA ARG A 64 1.00 -3.11 0.12
C ARG A 64 1.73 -3.79 -1.03
N ASP A 65 1.06 -4.67 -1.77
CA ASP A 65 1.68 -5.44 -2.85
C ASP A 65 2.17 -4.50 -3.98
N GLU A 66 1.41 -3.47 -4.31
CA GLU A 66 1.81 -2.48 -5.31
C GLU A 66 2.98 -1.61 -4.83
N ALA A 67 2.99 -1.22 -3.55
CA ALA A 67 4.11 -0.48 -2.96
C ALA A 67 5.41 -1.31 -2.95
N VAL A 68 5.33 -2.61 -2.68
CA VAL A 68 6.49 -3.51 -2.77
C VAL A 68 7.03 -3.56 -4.19
N ARG A 69 6.15 -3.69 -5.20
CA ARG A 69 6.56 -3.63 -6.61
C ARG A 69 7.21 -2.31 -6.98
N ALA A 70 6.64 -1.20 -6.50
CA ALA A 70 7.18 0.14 -6.71
C ALA A 70 8.59 0.28 -6.12
N ARG A 71 8.78 -0.21 -4.88
CA ARG A 71 10.08 -0.23 -4.20
C ARG A 71 11.11 -1.06 -4.98
N GLU A 72 10.75 -2.27 -5.39
CA GLU A 72 11.66 -3.15 -6.15
C GLU A 72 12.02 -2.60 -7.52
N ALA A 73 11.08 -1.96 -8.21
CA ALA A 73 11.34 -1.26 -9.47
C ALA A 73 12.30 -0.08 -9.26
N ALA A 74 12.08 0.71 -8.21
CA ALA A 74 12.93 1.85 -7.89
C ALA A 74 14.36 1.44 -7.52
N GLN A 75 14.52 0.44 -6.67
CA GLN A 75 15.83 -0.11 -6.30
C GLN A 75 16.60 -0.66 -7.50
N ARG A 76 15.90 -1.27 -8.47
CA ARG A 76 16.53 -1.75 -9.71
C ARG A 76 16.97 -0.61 -10.62
N ALA A 77 16.21 0.49 -10.66
CA ALA A 77 16.56 1.67 -11.45
C ALA A 77 17.69 2.49 -10.82
N GLU A 78 17.80 2.53 -9.49
CA GLU A 78 18.90 3.19 -8.79
C GLU A 78 20.24 2.43 -8.89
N ALA A 79 20.18 1.11 -9.11
CA ALA A 79 21.37 0.28 -9.28
C ALA A 79 21.96 0.32 -10.71
N GLN A 80 21.35 1.09 -11.63
CA GLN A 80 21.76 1.27 -13.03
C GLN A 80 22.40 2.64 -13.24
#